data_AF-A0A3C0YYZ8-F1
#
_entry.id   AF-A0A3C0YYZ8-F1
#
_cell.length_a   1.000
_cell.length_b   1.000
_cell.length_c   1.000
_cell.angle_alpha   90.00
_cell.angle_beta   90.00
_cell.angle_gamma   90.00
#
_symmetry.space_group_name_H-M   'P 1'
#
loop_
_entity.id
_entity.type
_entity.pdbx_description
1 polymer ?
#
loop_
_entity_poly.entity_id
_entity_poly.type
_entity_poly.pdbx_seq_one_letter_code
_entity_poly.pdbx_strand_id
1 'polypeptide(L)'
;MTSYRYSRWDGTQNIFDMDEDDLMEALSDDIMEHGDVGRALRNMFRQGMQNDQGQRIEGLRQMRERLDRMRQRQIERYNLESMMDDLNERIQDVIDTERQGIERRLNDAREQLEHAGDEADFLQGPMKLLEDRAQKASEKLDTLPESAAGRIKELSDHEFMDQEAQKKFQELLDELKQQMMQNFFQGMKDAVQNMSLEDMKRMQEMIQALNQMLRDREMGEDPDFEGFMEQYGQFFDPDRPASLDELIENLQRQMASMQSLMDSMSPEMRDELESMLSSSMDPTMMQDLGELGSLMY
;
A
#
# COMPACT_ATOMS: atom_id res chain seq x y z
N MET A 1 -9.19 19.84 -3.97
CA MET A 1 -9.49 20.10 -5.41
C MET A 1 -9.02 18.90 -6.21
N THR A 2 -9.94 18.16 -6.82
CA THR A 2 -9.67 16.91 -7.55
C THR A 2 -8.93 17.23 -8.86
N SER A 3 -7.70 16.73 -9.03
CA SER A 3 -6.97 16.87 -10.29
C SER A 3 -7.41 15.77 -11.27
N TYR A 4 -7.71 16.13 -12.51
CA TYR A 4 -8.10 15.19 -13.56
C TYR A 4 -6.92 14.98 -14.51
N ARG A 5 -6.49 13.72 -14.68
CA ARG A 5 -5.47 13.33 -15.65
C ARG A 5 -6.15 12.71 -16.87
N TYR A 6 -6.18 13.46 -17.97
CA TYR A 6 -6.69 12.98 -19.25
C TYR A 6 -5.58 12.21 -19.99
N SER A 7 -5.85 11.00 -20.45
CA SER A 7 -4.98 10.24 -21.36
C SER A 7 -5.53 10.24 -22.78
N ARG A 8 -4.67 9.99 -23.77
CA ARG A 8 -5.11 9.79 -25.16
C ARG A 8 -5.76 8.42 -25.32
N TRP A 9 -6.75 8.37 -26.21
CA TRP A 9 -7.43 7.16 -26.64
C TRP A 9 -6.42 6.19 -27.28
N ASP A 10 -6.29 4.98 -26.73
CA ASP A 10 -5.33 3.95 -27.14
C ASP A 10 -5.94 2.89 -28.09
N GLY A 11 -7.23 2.99 -28.40
CA GLY A 11 -7.89 2.13 -29.38
C GLY A 11 -8.19 0.71 -28.93
N THR A 12 -7.86 0.34 -27.69
CA THR A 12 -8.10 -1.02 -27.14
C THR A 12 -9.54 -1.27 -26.72
N GLN A 13 -10.38 -0.24 -26.77
CA GLN A 13 -11.75 -0.24 -26.26
C GLN A 13 -12.75 -0.20 -27.44
N ASN A 14 -13.34 -1.33 -27.78
CA ASN A 14 -14.43 -1.38 -28.76
C ASN A 14 -15.74 -0.90 -28.11
N ILE A 15 -16.01 0.41 -28.18
CA ILE A 15 -17.22 1.01 -27.59
C ILE A 15 -18.43 0.87 -28.52
N PHE A 16 -18.20 0.87 -29.83
CA PHE A 16 -19.25 0.94 -30.84
C PHE A 16 -19.14 -0.28 -31.75
N ASP A 17 -19.96 -1.29 -31.48
CA ASP A 17 -20.19 -2.41 -32.39
C ASP A 17 -21.35 -1.97 -33.30
N MET A 18 -21.04 -1.41 -34.47
CA MET A 18 -22.04 -0.83 -35.38
C MET A 18 -21.91 -1.48 -36.75
N ASP A 19 -23.02 -1.99 -37.29
CA ASP A 19 -23.10 -2.43 -38.67
C ASP A 19 -23.16 -1.21 -39.62
N GLU A 20 -22.41 -1.27 -40.72
CA GLU A 20 -22.21 -0.16 -41.67
C GLU A 20 -23.51 0.22 -42.41
N ASP A 21 -24.44 -0.72 -42.54
CA ASP A 21 -25.72 -0.55 -43.23
C ASP A 21 -26.72 0.27 -42.41
N ASP A 22 -26.83 0.02 -41.09
CA ASP A 22 -27.70 0.79 -40.18
C ASP A 22 -27.28 2.27 -40.09
N LEU A 23 -25.98 2.52 -40.16
CA LEU A 23 -25.42 3.88 -40.17
C LEU A 23 -25.88 4.65 -41.40
N MET A 24 -25.96 3.99 -42.56
CA MET A 24 -26.37 4.61 -43.81
C MET A 24 -27.87 4.90 -43.85
N GLU A 25 -28.70 4.02 -43.27
CA GLU A 25 -30.15 4.21 -43.17
C GLU A 25 -30.52 5.38 -42.25
N ALA A 26 -29.93 5.44 -41.04
CA ALA A 26 -30.16 6.52 -40.10
C ALA A 26 -29.68 7.89 -40.60
N LEU A 27 -28.61 7.91 -41.40
CA LEU A 27 -28.13 9.13 -42.05
C LEU A 27 -29.04 9.56 -43.21
N SER A 28 -29.56 8.60 -44.00
CA SER A 28 -30.42 8.89 -45.14
C SER A 28 -31.70 9.65 -44.73
N ASP A 29 -32.34 9.24 -43.64
CA ASP A 29 -33.57 9.87 -43.16
C ASP A 29 -33.35 11.34 -42.71
N ASP A 30 -32.28 11.61 -41.94
CA ASP A 30 -32.02 12.95 -41.41
C ASP A 30 -31.39 13.89 -42.46
N ILE A 31 -30.66 13.34 -43.44
CA ILE A 31 -30.17 14.08 -44.61
C ILE A 31 -31.32 14.52 -45.51
N MET A 32 -32.36 13.68 -45.69
CA MET A 32 -33.54 14.07 -46.45
C MET A 32 -34.37 15.16 -45.76
N GLU A 33 -34.36 15.23 -44.42
CA GLU A 33 -35.13 16.23 -43.68
C GLU A 33 -34.42 17.59 -43.54
N HIS A 34 -33.09 17.61 -43.38
CA HIS A 34 -32.35 18.85 -43.07
C HIS A 34 -31.07 19.10 -43.89
N GLY A 35 -30.64 18.16 -44.73
CA GLY A 35 -29.54 18.35 -45.70
C GLY A 35 -28.11 18.48 -45.12
N ASP A 36 -27.90 18.20 -43.82
CA ASP A 36 -26.59 18.34 -43.17
C ASP A 36 -26.20 17.07 -42.37
N VAL A 37 -25.35 16.25 -42.99
CA VAL A 37 -24.76 15.02 -42.43
C VAL A 37 -24.07 15.28 -41.08
N GLY A 38 -23.44 16.44 -40.90
CA GLY A 38 -22.70 16.77 -39.69
C GLY A 38 -23.61 17.01 -38.49
N ARG A 39 -24.84 17.46 -38.73
CA ARG A 39 -25.85 17.67 -37.68
C ARG A 39 -26.51 16.35 -37.28
N ALA A 40 -26.80 15.48 -38.26
CA ALA A 40 -27.33 14.14 -38.05
C ALA A 40 -26.41 13.28 -37.17
N LEU A 41 -25.13 13.21 -37.53
CA LEU A 41 -24.12 12.50 -36.74
C LEU A 41 -24.04 13.05 -35.31
N ARG A 42 -24.07 14.37 -35.12
CA ARG A 42 -23.98 14.98 -33.78
C ARG A 42 -25.21 14.71 -32.91
N ASN A 43 -26.38 14.57 -33.50
CA ASN A 43 -27.60 14.24 -32.77
C ASN A 43 -27.64 12.74 -32.44
N MET A 44 -27.26 11.89 -33.38
CA MET A 44 -27.07 10.45 -33.20
C MET A 44 -26.12 10.16 -32.04
N PHE A 45 -24.92 10.75 -32.01
CA PHE A 45 -23.97 10.57 -30.91
C PHE A 45 -24.48 11.09 -29.55
N ARG A 46 -25.33 12.13 -29.55
CA ARG A 46 -25.85 12.71 -28.29
C ARG A 46 -27.02 11.92 -27.70
N GLN A 47 -27.87 11.35 -28.55
CA GLN A 47 -29.15 10.78 -28.15
C GLN A 47 -29.19 9.25 -28.26
N GLY A 48 -28.27 8.65 -29.02
CA GLY A 48 -28.32 7.24 -29.39
C GLY A 48 -29.20 7.02 -30.62
N MET A 49 -29.16 5.82 -31.19
CA MET A 49 -30.01 5.41 -32.32
C MET A 49 -30.65 4.06 -32.06
N GLN A 50 -31.61 3.68 -32.90
CA GLN A 50 -32.20 2.36 -32.90
C GLN A 50 -31.78 1.67 -34.20
N ASN A 51 -31.12 0.51 -34.11
CA ASN A 51 -30.82 -0.34 -35.26
C ASN A 51 -32.09 -1.08 -35.71
N ASP A 52 -32.13 -1.56 -36.95
CA ASP A 52 -33.25 -2.27 -37.58
C ASP A 52 -33.84 -3.44 -36.77
N GLN A 53 -33.04 -4.04 -35.89
CA GLN A 53 -33.45 -5.09 -34.96
C GLN A 53 -34.19 -4.56 -33.73
N GLY A 54 -34.47 -3.27 -33.67
CA GLY A 54 -35.11 -2.60 -32.53
C GLY A 54 -34.17 -2.38 -31.33
N GLN A 55 -32.88 -2.71 -31.47
CA GLN A 55 -31.88 -2.55 -30.42
C GLN A 55 -31.45 -1.08 -30.32
N ARG A 56 -31.47 -0.52 -29.11
CA ARG A 56 -31.05 0.86 -28.87
C ARG A 56 -29.54 0.92 -28.66
N ILE A 57 -28.85 1.61 -29.56
CA ILE A 57 -27.44 1.97 -29.41
C ILE A 57 -27.34 3.12 -28.41
N GLU A 58 -26.60 2.89 -27.33
CA GLU A 58 -26.43 3.86 -26.24
C GLU A 58 -25.73 5.13 -26.75
N GLY A 59 -26.33 6.30 -26.51
CA GLY A 59 -25.71 7.59 -26.83
C GLY A 59 -24.62 7.98 -25.81
N LEU A 60 -23.80 8.99 -26.14
CA LEU A 60 -22.73 9.48 -25.25
C LEU A 60 -23.24 9.92 -23.87
N ARG A 61 -24.50 10.34 -23.75
CA ARG A 61 -25.11 10.67 -22.45
C ARG A 61 -25.30 9.43 -21.57
N GLN A 62 -25.81 8.34 -22.13
CA GLN A 62 -26.01 7.08 -21.40
C GLN A 62 -24.68 6.42 -21.10
N MET A 63 -23.72 6.51 -22.02
CA MET A 63 -22.35 6.07 -21.77
C MET A 63 -21.71 6.86 -20.63
N ARG A 64 -21.89 8.19 -20.58
CA ARG A 64 -21.42 9.02 -19.46
C ARG A 64 -22.06 8.60 -18.14
N GLU A 65 -23.38 8.42 -18.11
CA GLU A 65 -24.07 7.96 -16.91
C GLU A 65 -23.62 6.55 -16.47
N ARG A 66 -23.32 5.66 -17.44
CA ARG A 66 -22.79 4.32 -17.18
C ARG A 66 -21.36 4.39 -16.64
N LEU A 67 -20.52 5.27 -17.20
CA LEU A 67 -19.16 5.54 -16.73
C LEU A 67 -19.18 6.15 -15.33
N ASP A 68 -20.08 7.09 -15.04
CA ASP A 68 -20.25 7.67 -13.71
C ASP A 68 -20.67 6.58 -12.70
N ARG A 69 -21.61 5.68 -13.07
CA ARG A 69 -22.00 4.52 -12.25
C ARG A 69 -20.88 3.47 -12.10
N MET A 70 -20.04 3.28 -13.11
CA MET A 70 -18.88 2.37 -13.02
C MET A 70 -17.81 2.96 -12.13
N ARG A 71 -17.53 4.26 -12.29
CA ARG A 71 -16.63 5.03 -11.43
C ARG A 71 -17.08 4.97 -9.98
N GLN A 72 -18.36 5.21 -9.71
CA GLN A 72 -18.88 5.21 -8.34
C GLN A 72 -18.76 3.82 -7.70
N ARG A 73 -19.05 2.75 -8.44
CA ARG A 73 -18.83 1.36 -7.98
C ARG A 73 -17.35 1.01 -7.80
N GLN A 74 -16.45 1.54 -8.62
CA GLN A 74 -15.01 1.36 -8.43
C GLN A 74 -14.50 2.13 -7.21
N ILE A 75 -14.99 3.35 -6.98
CA ILE A 75 -14.68 4.15 -5.80
C ILE A 75 -15.18 3.44 -4.53
N GLU A 76 -16.40 2.89 -4.55
CA GLU A 76 -16.94 2.08 -3.44
C GLU A 76 -16.15 0.78 -3.20
N ARG A 77 -15.59 0.17 -4.26
CA ARG A 77 -14.81 -1.09 -4.17
C ARG A 77 -13.40 -0.86 -3.62
N TYR A 78 -12.83 0.33 -3.79
CA TYR A 78 -11.59 0.76 -3.15
C TYR A 78 -11.93 1.66 -1.96
N ASN A 79 -12.51 1.06 -0.93
CA ASN A 79 -13.01 1.68 0.30
C ASN A 79 -11.89 2.21 1.23
N LEU A 80 -10.82 2.74 0.63
CA LEU A 80 -9.67 3.31 1.35
C LEU A 80 -10.06 4.62 2.04
N GLU A 81 -11.04 5.36 1.53
CA GLU A 81 -11.50 6.63 2.12
C GLU A 81 -12.22 6.37 3.45
N SER A 82 -13.16 5.42 3.51
CA SER A 82 -13.84 5.04 4.77
C SER A 82 -12.88 4.45 5.80
N MET A 83 -11.92 3.61 5.38
CA MET A 83 -10.92 3.06 6.31
C MET A 83 -9.97 4.15 6.84
N MET A 84 -9.66 5.16 6.02
CA MET A 84 -8.86 6.30 6.44
C MET A 84 -9.62 7.22 7.39
N ASP A 85 -10.93 7.39 7.18
CA ASP A 85 -11.79 8.15 8.08
C ASP A 85 -11.87 7.47 9.46
N ASP A 86 -12.11 6.15 9.49
CA ASP A 86 -12.10 5.35 10.73
C ASP A 86 -10.74 5.42 11.44
N LEU A 87 -9.64 5.36 10.69
CA LEU A 87 -8.28 5.48 11.22
C LEU A 87 -8.05 6.88 11.82
N ASN A 88 -8.45 7.93 11.11
CA ASN A 88 -8.34 9.31 11.60
C ASN A 88 -9.15 9.53 12.87
N GLU A 89 -10.37 8.99 12.94
CA GLU A 89 -11.23 9.06 14.13
C GLU A 89 -10.58 8.36 15.33
N ARG A 90 -10.05 7.15 15.14
CA ARG A 90 -9.37 6.41 16.21
C ARG A 90 -8.09 7.08 16.68
N ILE A 91 -7.29 7.65 15.77
CA ILE A 91 -6.11 8.44 16.14
C ILE A 91 -6.55 9.67 16.95
N GLN A 92 -7.64 10.31 16.55
CA GLN A 92 -8.17 11.46 17.28
C GLN A 92 -8.62 11.06 18.69
N ASP A 93 -9.31 9.93 18.85
CA ASP A 93 -9.70 9.40 20.17
C ASP A 93 -8.49 9.12 21.07
N VAL A 94 -7.39 8.59 20.52
CA VAL A 94 -6.12 8.43 21.25
C VAL A 94 -5.58 9.77 21.73
N ILE A 95 -5.51 10.77 20.83
CA ILE A 95 -5.00 12.11 21.15
C ILE A 95 -5.87 12.77 22.22
N ASP A 96 -7.19 12.67 22.10
CA ASP A 96 -8.14 13.26 23.05
C ASP A 96 -8.04 12.58 24.42
N THR A 97 -7.89 11.25 24.44
CA THR A 97 -7.67 10.48 25.67
C THR A 97 -6.35 10.88 26.34
N GLU A 98 -5.27 11.07 25.57
CA GLU A 98 -3.99 11.53 26.11
C GLU A 98 -4.10 12.95 26.68
N ARG A 99 -4.72 13.89 25.95
CA ARG A 99 -4.94 15.27 26.43
C ARG A 99 -5.70 15.28 27.75
N GLN A 100 -6.78 14.51 27.84
CA GLN A 100 -7.56 14.39 29.07
C GLN A 100 -6.76 13.71 30.18
N GLY A 101 -5.96 12.70 29.87
CA GLY A 101 -5.11 12.01 30.84
C GLY A 101 -3.99 12.89 31.41
N ILE A 102 -3.37 13.73 30.57
CA ILE A 102 -2.42 14.77 30.99
C ILE A 102 -3.10 15.73 31.97
N GLU A 103 -4.28 16.25 31.60
CA GLU A 103 -5.02 17.19 32.45
C GLU A 103 -5.42 16.56 33.80
N ARG A 104 -5.95 15.33 33.78
CA ARG A 104 -6.28 14.57 35.01
C ARG A 104 -5.07 14.45 35.93
N ARG A 105 -3.91 14.03 35.41
CA ARG A 105 -2.69 13.90 36.23
C ARG A 105 -2.18 15.21 36.80
N LEU A 106 -2.25 16.27 36.02
CA LEU A 106 -1.85 17.59 36.50
C LEU A 106 -2.77 18.06 37.62
N ASN A 107 -4.08 17.84 37.48
CA ASN A 107 -5.05 18.18 38.51
C ASN A 107 -4.87 17.32 39.78
N ASP A 108 -4.73 16.00 39.63
CA ASP A 108 -4.47 15.10 40.77
C ASP A 108 -3.18 15.47 41.52
N ALA A 109 -2.12 15.83 40.78
CA ALA A 109 -0.85 16.25 41.38
C ALA A 109 -0.96 17.62 42.08
N ARG A 110 -1.77 18.55 41.53
CA ARG A 110 -2.06 19.85 42.17
C ARG A 110 -2.86 19.67 43.46
N GLU A 111 -3.90 18.83 43.43
CA GLU A 111 -4.68 18.51 44.62
C GLU A 111 -3.81 17.88 45.70
N GLN A 112 -2.92 16.94 45.35
CA GLN A 112 -1.96 16.35 46.28
C GLN A 112 -1.04 17.40 46.92
N LEU A 113 -0.56 18.38 46.14
CA LEU A 113 0.24 19.49 46.65
C LEU A 113 -0.54 20.38 47.63
N GLU A 114 -1.79 20.70 47.33
CA GLU A 114 -2.65 21.50 48.21
C GLU A 114 -2.93 20.80 49.55
N HIS A 115 -3.04 19.47 49.53
CA HIS A 115 -3.30 18.65 50.72
C HIS A 115 -2.03 18.27 51.50
N ALA A 116 -0.83 18.47 50.93
CA ALA A 116 0.44 18.08 51.53
C ALA A 116 0.92 18.96 52.69
N GLY A 117 0.34 20.16 52.88
CA GLY A 117 0.66 21.06 54.00
C GLY A 117 2.17 21.36 54.07
N ASP A 118 2.83 20.95 55.16
CA ASP A 118 4.27 21.18 55.40
C ASP A 118 5.19 20.34 54.49
N GLU A 119 4.70 19.28 53.85
CA GLU A 119 5.47 18.47 52.88
C GLU A 119 5.44 19.04 51.45
N ALA A 120 4.70 20.14 51.22
CA ALA A 120 4.52 20.74 49.91
C ALA A 120 5.84 21.20 49.26
N ASP A 121 6.81 21.67 50.04
CA ASP A 121 8.13 22.08 49.54
C ASP A 121 8.90 20.91 48.91
N PHE A 122 8.68 19.67 49.39
CA PHE A 122 9.32 18.47 48.84
C PHE A 122 8.66 18.00 47.53
N LEU A 123 7.37 18.31 47.34
CA LEU A 123 6.58 17.92 46.17
C LEU A 123 6.64 18.94 45.02
N GLN A 124 7.13 20.17 45.26
CA GLN A 124 7.30 21.19 44.21
C GLN A 124 8.26 20.76 43.10
N GLY A 125 9.37 20.11 43.44
CA GLY A 125 10.36 19.63 42.46
C GLY A 125 9.77 18.60 41.48
N PRO A 126 9.19 17.49 41.99
CA PRO A 126 8.46 16.52 41.18
C PRO A 126 7.31 17.13 40.38
N MET A 127 6.56 18.08 40.97
CA MET A 127 5.47 18.76 40.27
C MET A 127 5.97 19.54 39.06
N LYS A 128 7.04 20.32 39.22
CA LYS A 128 7.60 21.10 38.10
C LYS A 128 8.06 20.19 36.95
N LEU A 129 8.65 19.04 37.28
CA LEU A 129 9.05 18.06 36.26
C LEU A 129 7.83 17.47 35.54
N LEU A 130 6.74 17.20 36.27
CA LEU A 130 5.48 16.74 35.69
C LEU A 130 4.86 17.79 34.77
N GLU A 131 4.84 19.06 35.19
CA GLU A 131 4.36 20.20 34.38
C GLU A 131 5.21 20.38 33.13
N ASP A 132 6.54 20.34 33.23
CA ASP A 132 7.45 20.41 32.09
C ASP A 132 7.21 19.26 31.10
N ARG A 133 6.97 18.04 31.60
CA ARG A 133 6.66 16.87 30.77
C ARG A 133 5.30 17.01 30.09
N ALA A 134 4.28 17.43 30.84
CA ALA A 134 2.93 17.65 30.32
C ALA A 134 2.90 18.75 29.25
N GLN A 135 3.65 19.84 29.45
CA GLN A 135 3.76 20.91 28.47
C GLN A 135 4.41 20.41 27.18
N LYS A 136 5.55 19.71 27.28
CA LYS A 136 6.21 19.12 26.11
C LYS A 136 5.33 18.10 25.38
N ALA A 137 4.57 17.30 26.13
CA ALA A 137 3.63 16.36 25.55
C ALA A 137 2.52 17.10 24.78
N SER A 138 1.92 18.13 25.38
CA SER A 138 0.90 18.94 24.71
C SER A 138 1.42 19.63 23.46
N GLU A 139 2.60 20.25 23.51
CA GLU A 139 3.22 20.91 22.36
C GLU A 139 3.47 19.93 21.20
N LYS A 140 3.87 18.69 21.52
CA LYS A 140 3.99 17.62 20.51
C LYS A 140 2.63 17.27 19.90
N LEU A 141 1.59 17.13 20.73
CA LEU A 141 0.24 16.81 20.25
C LEU A 141 -0.38 17.92 19.40
N ASP A 142 0.02 19.18 19.60
CA ASP A 142 -0.44 20.33 18.81
C ASP A 142 0.33 20.50 17.48
N THR A 143 1.53 19.94 17.38
CA THR A 143 2.38 20.01 16.17
C THR A 143 2.23 18.79 15.27
N LEU A 144 1.29 17.89 15.59
CA LEU A 144 1.05 16.69 14.81
C LEU A 144 0.66 17.02 13.35
N PRO A 145 1.18 16.26 12.36
CA PRO A 145 0.82 16.45 10.95
C PRO A 145 -0.67 16.21 10.67
N GLU A 146 -1.22 16.83 9.62
CA GLU A 146 -2.61 16.59 9.19
C GLU A 146 -2.83 15.17 8.66
N SER A 147 -1.79 14.49 8.18
CA SER A 147 -1.90 13.14 7.61
C SER A 147 -1.90 12.05 8.67
N ALA A 148 -2.77 11.03 8.53
CA ALA A 148 -2.85 9.88 9.44
C ALA A 148 -1.49 9.19 9.66
N ALA A 149 -0.76 8.92 8.58
CA ALA A 149 0.57 8.29 8.65
C ALA A 149 1.60 9.16 9.41
N GLY A 150 1.52 10.49 9.26
CA GLY A 150 2.38 11.41 10.01
C GLY A 150 2.06 11.41 11.49
N ARG A 151 0.77 11.43 11.86
CA ARG A 151 0.34 11.34 13.26
C ARG A 151 0.78 10.03 13.91
N ILE A 152 0.58 8.89 13.24
CA ILE A 152 1.00 7.57 13.76
C ILE A 152 2.50 7.55 14.03
N LYS A 153 3.31 8.08 13.11
CA LYS A 153 4.76 8.12 13.28
C LYS A 153 5.16 8.94 14.50
N GLU A 154 4.65 10.15 14.63
CA GLU A 154 4.93 11.03 15.77
C GLU A 154 4.40 10.44 17.10
N LEU A 155 3.24 9.79 17.09
CA LEU A 155 2.66 9.11 18.24
C LEU A 155 3.42 7.83 18.63
N SER A 156 4.06 7.16 17.68
CA SER A 156 4.91 6.00 17.94
C SER A 156 6.16 6.35 18.75
N ASP A 157 6.70 7.56 18.53
CA ASP A 157 7.83 8.10 19.29
C ASP A 157 7.38 8.94 20.51
N HIS A 158 6.07 9.03 20.73
CA HIS A 158 5.49 9.82 21.81
C HIS A 158 5.50 9.04 23.13
N GLU A 159 6.02 9.68 24.17
CA GLU A 159 5.95 9.13 25.52
C GLU A 159 4.60 9.46 26.17
N PHE A 160 3.61 8.61 25.95
CA PHE A 160 2.29 8.74 26.57
C PHE A 160 2.42 8.93 28.08
N MET A 161 1.72 9.93 28.59
CA MET A 161 1.43 10.02 29.99
C MET A 161 0.36 8.97 30.25
N ASP A 162 -0.83 9.06 29.67
CA ASP A 162 -1.99 8.23 29.99
C ASP A 162 -1.86 6.76 29.54
N GLN A 163 -2.17 5.81 30.45
CA GLN A 163 -2.08 4.37 30.15
C GLN A 163 -3.21 3.89 29.23
N GLU A 164 -4.39 4.52 29.31
CA GLU A 164 -5.52 4.20 28.45
C GLU A 164 -5.24 4.68 27.02
N ALA A 165 -4.71 5.89 26.85
CA ALA A 165 -4.29 6.41 25.55
C ALA A 165 -3.21 5.51 24.91
N GLN A 166 -2.19 5.12 25.69
CA GLN A 166 -1.16 4.20 25.21
C GLN A 166 -1.75 2.86 24.76
N LYS A 167 -2.70 2.31 25.53
CA LYS A 167 -3.34 1.04 25.19
C LYS A 167 -4.16 1.14 23.91
N LYS A 168 -4.99 2.18 23.77
CA LYS A 168 -5.78 2.44 22.55
C LYS A 168 -4.88 2.59 21.32
N PHE A 169 -3.75 3.28 21.47
CA PHE A 169 -2.78 3.43 20.39
C PHE A 169 -2.13 2.09 20.00
N GLN A 170 -1.76 1.27 20.98
CA GLN A 170 -1.19 -0.04 20.74
C GLN A 170 -2.20 -0.97 20.03
N GLU A 171 -3.45 -1.00 20.51
CA GLU A 171 -4.53 -1.75 19.86
C GLU A 171 -4.74 -1.30 18.41
N LEU A 172 -4.74 0.01 18.16
CA LEU A 172 -4.81 0.56 16.81
C LEU A 172 -3.64 0.11 15.92
N LEU A 173 -2.42 0.16 16.44
CA LEU A 173 -1.23 -0.28 15.70
C LEU A 173 -1.29 -1.76 15.36
N ASP A 174 -1.74 -2.59 16.29
CA ASP A 174 -1.81 -4.03 16.11
C ASP A 174 -2.88 -4.40 15.07
N GLU A 175 -4.05 -3.75 15.11
CA GLU A 175 -5.08 -3.90 14.07
C GLU A 175 -4.60 -3.44 12.70
N LEU A 176 -3.92 -2.29 12.63
CA LEU A 176 -3.38 -1.75 11.38
C LEU A 176 -2.34 -2.72 10.79
N LYS A 177 -1.41 -3.22 11.63
CA LYS A 177 -0.44 -4.24 11.22
C LYS A 177 -1.16 -5.46 10.67
N GLN A 178 -2.15 -5.99 11.39
CA GLN A 178 -2.90 -7.16 10.95
C GLN A 178 -3.58 -6.95 9.58
N GLN A 179 -4.24 -5.80 9.38
CA GLN A 179 -4.87 -5.48 8.10
C GLN A 179 -3.86 -5.31 6.97
N MET A 180 -2.74 -4.63 7.22
CA MET A 180 -1.68 -4.50 6.23
C MET A 180 -1.08 -5.85 5.85
N MET A 181 -0.86 -6.72 6.84
CA MET A 181 -0.36 -8.08 6.61
C MET A 181 -1.33 -8.93 5.78
N GLN A 182 -2.63 -8.83 6.04
CA GLN A 182 -3.65 -9.50 5.22
C GLN A 182 -3.64 -9.04 3.77
N ASN A 183 -3.59 -7.72 3.55
CA ASN A 183 -3.53 -7.15 2.21
C ASN A 183 -2.23 -7.56 1.48
N PHE A 184 -1.11 -7.56 2.20
CA PHE A 184 0.18 -8.02 1.68
C PHE A 184 0.13 -9.49 1.28
N PHE A 185 -0.41 -10.36 2.14
CA PHE A 185 -0.56 -11.80 1.85
C PHE A 185 -1.44 -12.05 0.64
N GLN A 186 -2.57 -11.33 0.51
CA GLN A 186 -3.44 -11.45 -0.66
C GLN A 186 -2.72 -11.01 -1.94
N GLY A 187 -1.99 -9.90 -1.90
CA GLY A 187 -1.18 -9.44 -3.02
C GLY A 187 -0.08 -10.43 -3.40
N MET A 188 0.58 -11.05 -2.41
CA MET A 188 1.59 -12.09 -2.64
C MET A 188 0.96 -13.34 -3.25
N LYS A 189 -0.19 -13.78 -2.75
CA LYS A 189 -0.93 -14.91 -3.32
C LYS A 189 -1.29 -14.66 -4.78
N ASP A 190 -1.79 -13.47 -5.09
CA ASP A 190 -2.10 -13.08 -6.46
C ASP A 190 -0.83 -13.02 -7.32
N ALA A 191 0.28 -12.51 -6.80
CA ALA A 191 1.57 -12.47 -7.51
C ALA A 191 2.10 -13.88 -7.82
N VAL A 192 2.06 -14.79 -6.84
CA VAL A 192 2.50 -16.19 -7.00
C VAL A 192 1.59 -16.92 -7.99
N GLN A 193 0.27 -16.73 -7.91
CA GLN A 193 -0.68 -17.35 -8.84
C GLN A 193 -0.56 -16.84 -10.28
N ASN A 194 -0.15 -15.57 -10.45
CA ASN A 194 0.05 -14.97 -11.76
C ASN A 194 1.48 -15.17 -12.31
N MET A 195 2.40 -15.74 -11.52
CA MET A 195 3.77 -15.99 -11.97
C MET A 195 3.79 -17.19 -12.93
N SER A 196 4.45 -17.03 -14.07
CA SER A 196 4.57 -18.13 -15.02
C SER A 196 5.65 -19.13 -14.59
N LEU A 197 5.52 -20.38 -15.06
CA LEU A 197 6.56 -21.40 -14.88
C LEU A 197 7.91 -21.00 -15.49
N GLU A 198 7.90 -20.13 -16.50
CA GLU A 198 9.13 -19.63 -17.14
C GLU A 198 9.84 -18.59 -16.27
N ASP A 199 9.07 -17.73 -15.60
CA ASP A 199 9.62 -16.73 -14.68
C ASP A 199 10.25 -17.40 -13.45
N MET A 200 9.62 -18.46 -12.94
CA MET A 200 10.18 -19.27 -11.86
C MET A 200 11.51 -19.90 -12.23
N LYS A 201 11.63 -20.48 -13.43
CA LYS A 201 12.89 -21.07 -13.90
C LYS A 201 14.00 -20.04 -14.04
N ARG A 202 13.71 -18.89 -14.65
CA ARG A 202 14.69 -17.79 -14.78
C ARG A 202 15.18 -17.31 -13.41
N MET A 203 14.28 -17.23 -12.43
CA MET A 203 14.64 -16.86 -11.06
C MET A 203 15.53 -17.92 -10.40
N GLN A 204 15.23 -19.20 -10.60
CA GLN A 204 16.05 -20.30 -10.09
C GLN A 204 17.46 -20.27 -10.67
N GLU A 205 17.60 -20.12 -11.98
CA GLU A 205 18.89 -20.02 -12.67
C GLU A 205 19.73 -18.83 -12.13
N MET A 206 19.07 -17.71 -11.85
CA MET A 206 19.70 -16.53 -11.24
C MET A 206 20.23 -16.82 -9.83
N ILE A 207 19.46 -17.47 -8.97
CA ILE A 207 19.92 -17.83 -7.61
C ILE A 207 21.07 -18.84 -7.67
N GLN A 208 21.02 -19.81 -8.58
CA GLN A 208 22.12 -20.76 -8.76
C GLN A 208 23.41 -20.07 -9.21
N ALA A 209 23.31 -19.13 -10.14
CA ALA A 209 24.45 -18.32 -10.57
C ALA A 209 25.00 -17.46 -9.41
N LEU A 210 24.12 -16.89 -8.59
CA LEU A 210 24.50 -16.13 -7.40
C LEU A 210 25.21 -17.00 -6.36
N ASN A 211 24.67 -18.17 -6.03
CA ASN A 211 25.32 -19.12 -5.12
C ASN A 211 26.70 -19.52 -5.64
N GLN A 212 26.86 -19.70 -6.95
CA GLN A 212 28.17 -19.96 -7.54
C GLN A 212 29.15 -18.82 -7.27
N MET A 213 28.77 -17.58 -7.54
CA MET A 213 29.63 -16.41 -7.26
C MET A 213 30.00 -16.27 -5.79
N LEU A 214 29.06 -16.56 -4.88
CA LEU A 214 29.33 -16.52 -3.44
C LEU A 214 30.34 -17.61 -3.03
N ARG A 215 30.23 -18.81 -3.60
CA ARG A 215 31.20 -19.89 -3.36
C ARG A 215 32.58 -19.56 -3.90
N ASP A 216 32.67 -19.02 -5.11
CA ASP A 216 33.94 -18.62 -5.73
C ASP A 216 34.66 -17.59 -4.83
N ARG A 217 33.91 -16.60 -4.33
CA ARG A 217 34.40 -15.61 -3.37
C ARG A 217 34.87 -16.25 -2.06
N GLU A 218 34.12 -17.18 -1.47
CA GLU A 218 34.53 -17.88 -0.25
C GLU A 218 35.81 -18.70 -0.44
N MET A 219 36.01 -19.26 -1.63
CA MET A 219 37.23 -19.99 -1.98
C MET A 219 38.41 -19.06 -2.31
N GLY A 220 38.20 -17.75 -2.32
CA GLY A 220 39.20 -16.74 -2.69
C GLY A 220 39.46 -16.65 -4.19
N GLU A 221 38.54 -17.14 -5.01
CA GLU A 221 38.51 -16.96 -6.47
C GLU A 221 37.81 -15.64 -6.83
N ASP A 222 38.02 -15.19 -8.07
CA ASP A 222 37.44 -13.93 -8.58
C ASP A 222 36.12 -14.24 -9.33
N PRO A 223 34.94 -13.95 -8.74
CA PRO A 223 33.65 -14.26 -9.34
C PRO A 223 33.32 -13.35 -10.54
N ASP A 224 32.73 -13.92 -11.58
CA ASP A 224 32.32 -13.19 -12.80
C ASP A 224 31.02 -12.38 -12.59
N PHE A 225 31.14 -11.29 -11.83
CA PHE A 225 30.03 -10.37 -11.57
C PHE A 225 29.54 -9.65 -12.84
N GLU A 226 30.44 -9.34 -13.77
CA GLU A 226 30.09 -8.65 -15.01
C GLU A 226 29.20 -9.52 -15.91
N GLY A 227 29.56 -10.80 -16.07
CA GLY A 227 28.73 -11.78 -16.78
C GLY A 227 27.39 -12.06 -16.09
N PHE A 228 27.35 -12.07 -14.75
CA PHE A 228 26.11 -12.19 -14.01
C PHE A 228 25.17 -11.00 -14.27
N MET A 229 25.69 -9.78 -14.22
CA MET A 229 24.89 -8.57 -14.47
C MET A 229 24.43 -8.46 -15.93
N GLU A 230 25.20 -8.97 -16.89
CA GLU A 230 24.77 -9.04 -18.30
C GLU A 230 23.55 -9.95 -18.48
N GLN A 231 23.52 -11.09 -17.79
CA GLN A 231 22.44 -12.08 -17.91
C GLN A 231 21.22 -11.78 -17.03
N TYR A 232 21.45 -11.29 -15.81
CA TYR A 232 20.43 -11.16 -14.77
C TYR A 232 20.20 -9.72 -14.28
N GLY A 233 20.89 -8.72 -14.83
CA GLY A 233 20.78 -7.32 -14.39
C GLY A 233 19.38 -6.73 -14.48
N GLN A 234 18.51 -7.28 -15.33
CA GLN A 234 17.09 -6.90 -15.45
C GLN A 234 16.28 -7.13 -14.17
N PHE A 235 16.68 -8.08 -13.31
CA PHE A 235 15.99 -8.37 -12.04
C PHE A 235 16.27 -7.31 -10.97
N PHE A 236 17.31 -6.50 -11.16
CA PHE A 236 17.75 -5.48 -10.22
C PHE A 236 17.38 -4.06 -10.68
N ASP A 237 16.50 -3.91 -11.68
CA ASP A 237 16.06 -2.58 -12.11
C ASP A 237 15.07 -1.94 -11.12
N PRO A 238 15.24 -0.65 -10.73
CA PRO A 238 16.28 0.30 -11.13
C PRO A 238 17.53 0.33 -10.22
N ASP A 239 17.52 -0.41 -9.12
CA ASP A 239 18.55 -0.40 -8.07
C ASP A 239 19.66 -1.45 -8.35
N ARG A 240 20.36 -1.25 -9.49
CA ARG A 240 21.40 -2.20 -9.94
C ARG A 240 22.67 -2.03 -9.12
N PRO A 241 23.22 -3.10 -8.51
CA PRO A 241 24.47 -3.03 -7.78
C PRO A 241 25.64 -2.78 -8.73
N ALA A 242 26.61 -1.97 -8.30
CA ALA A 242 27.85 -1.70 -9.03
C ALA A 242 28.94 -2.75 -8.77
N SER A 243 28.81 -3.55 -7.70
CA SER A 243 29.74 -4.63 -7.37
C SER A 243 29.05 -5.81 -6.67
N LEU A 244 29.75 -6.94 -6.61
CA LEU A 244 29.29 -8.10 -5.83
C LEU A 244 29.13 -7.78 -4.33
N ASP A 245 30.00 -6.94 -3.78
CA ASP A 245 29.88 -6.48 -2.39
C ASP A 245 28.57 -5.71 -2.15
N GLU A 246 28.23 -4.81 -3.07
CA GLU A 246 26.99 -4.03 -2.98
C GLU A 246 25.75 -4.91 -3.16
N LEU A 247 25.83 -5.91 -4.06
CA LEU A 247 24.77 -6.91 -4.22
C LEU A 247 24.55 -7.68 -2.92
N ILE A 248 25.61 -8.16 -2.27
CA ILE A 248 25.51 -8.89 -1.01
C ILE A 248 24.92 -7.99 0.09
N GLU A 249 25.38 -6.74 0.20
CA GLU A 249 24.85 -5.80 1.19
C GLU A 249 23.34 -5.54 0.98
N ASN A 250 22.92 -5.38 -0.28
CA ASN A 250 21.51 -5.22 -0.65
C ASN A 250 20.69 -6.46 -0.26
N LEU A 251 21.19 -7.66 -0.57
CA LEU A 251 20.52 -8.92 -0.23
C LEU A 251 20.43 -9.13 1.29
N GLN A 252 21.51 -8.84 2.04
CA GLN A 252 21.50 -8.92 3.50
C GLN A 252 20.46 -7.99 4.12
N ARG A 253 20.37 -6.73 3.64
CA ARG A 253 19.32 -5.78 4.07
C ARG A 253 17.92 -6.31 3.78
N GLN A 254 17.71 -6.88 2.60
CA GLN A 254 16.42 -7.41 2.18
C GLN A 254 16.03 -8.64 3.01
N MET A 255 16.96 -9.56 3.26
CA MET A 255 16.73 -10.73 4.13
C MET A 255 16.43 -10.33 5.57
N ALA A 256 17.17 -9.37 6.14
CA ALA A 256 16.90 -8.87 7.49
C ALA A 256 15.49 -8.25 7.60
N SER A 257 15.05 -7.54 6.54
CA SER A 257 13.69 -6.99 6.48
C SER A 257 12.63 -8.09 6.37
N MET A 258 12.87 -9.13 5.56
CA MET A 258 12.00 -10.30 5.44
C MET A 258 11.92 -11.06 6.76
N GLN A 259 13.04 -11.21 7.48
CA GLN A 259 13.07 -11.86 8.78
C GLN A 259 12.27 -11.07 9.82
N SER A 260 12.41 -9.74 9.86
CA SER A 260 11.56 -8.90 10.73
C SER A 260 10.07 -9.03 10.39
N LEU A 261 9.72 -9.19 9.11
CA LEU A 261 8.34 -9.43 8.68
C LEU A 261 7.87 -10.82 9.16
N MET A 262 8.67 -11.87 8.95
CA MET A 262 8.40 -13.22 9.43
C MET A 262 8.20 -13.23 10.95
N ASP A 263 9.09 -12.58 11.70
CA ASP A 263 9.02 -12.44 13.15
C ASP A 263 7.74 -11.71 13.60
N SER A 264 7.24 -10.78 12.79
CA SER A 264 5.98 -10.07 13.04
C SER A 264 4.70 -10.85 12.67
N MET A 265 4.80 -11.92 11.87
CA MET A 265 3.66 -12.78 11.52
C MET A 265 3.25 -13.72 12.65
N SER A 266 1.96 -14.06 12.72
CA SER A 266 1.46 -15.09 13.64
C SER A 266 1.95 -16.49 13.22
N PRO A 267 2.04 -17.46 14.15
CA PRO A 267 2.44 -18.82 13.83
C PRO A 267 1.57 -19.45 12.73
N GLU A 268 0.26 -19.23 12.79
CA GLU A 268 -0.71 -19.73 11.82
C GLU A 268 -0.46 -19.18 10.40
N MET A 269 -0.15 -17.89 10.27
CA MET A 269 0.17 -17.28 8.97
C MET A 269 1.49 -17.79 8.41
N ARG A 270 2.48 -18.07 9.27
CA ARG A 270 3.76 -18.66 8.83
C ARG A 270 3.56 -20.06 8.27
N ASP A 271 2.79 -20.89 8.96
CA ASP A 271 2.48 -22.26 8.52
C ASP A 271 1.72 -22.25 7.18
N GLU A 272 0.75 -21.35 7.00
CA GLU A 272 0.00 -21.20 5.75
C GLU A 272 0.91 -20.73 4.60
N LEU A 273 1.81 -19.78 4.87
CA LEU A 273 2.79 -19.29 3.91
C LEU A 273 3.77 -20.40 3.49
N GLU A 274 4.29 -21.18 4.44
CA GLU A 274 5.16 -22.32 4.17
C GLU A 274 4.44 -23.39 3.32
N SER A 275 3.17 -23.67 3.63
CA SER A 275 2.36 -24.57 2.82
C SER A 275 2.13 -24.03 1.40
N MET A 276 1.91 -22.73 1.23
CA MET A 276 1.75 -22.11 -0.08
C MET A 276 3.06 -22.16 -0.88
N LEU A 277 4.18 -21.78 -0.27
CA LEU A 277 5.49 -21.81 -0.89
C LEU A 277 5.89 -23.23 -1.29
N SER A 278 5.72 -24.21 -0.40
CA SER A 278 6.02 -25.62 -0.72
C SER A 278 5.15 -26.21 -1.84
N SER A 279 3.95 -25.67 -2.03
CA SER A 279 3.06 -26.08 -3.13
C SER A 279 3.40 -25.45 -4.48
N SER A 280 4.00 -24.25 -4.47
CA SER A 280 4.24 -23.45 -5.68
C SER A 280 5.72 -23.42 -6.10
N MET A 281 6.65 -23.50 -5.16
CA MET A 281 8.10 -23.51 -5.42
C MET A 281 8.63 -24.94 -5.51
N ASP A 282 9.54 -25.15 -6.45
CA ASP A 282 10.24 -26.43 -6.58
C ASP A 282 11.17 -26.69 -5.38
N PRO A 283 11.33 -27.96 -4.93
CA PRO A 283 12.22 -28.31 -3.81
C PRO A 283 13.67 -27.86 -4.00
N THR A 284 14.14 -27.81 -5.26
CA THR A 284 15.48 -27.32 -5.61
C THR A 284 15.64 -25.83 -5.33
N MET A 285 14.60 -25.03 -5.57
CA MET A 285 14.61 -23.59 -5.30
C MET A 285 14.76 -23.30 -3.81
N MET A 286 14.06 -24.07 -2.96
CA MET A 286 14.21 -23.95 -1.50
C MET A 286 15.61 -24.32 -1.02
N GLN A 287 16.22 -25.33 -1.63
CA GLN A 287 17.61 -25.70 -1.33
C GLN A 287 18.59 -24.60 -1.73
N ASP A 288 18.42 -24.03 -2.92
CA ASP A 288 19.26 -22.95 -3.45
C ASP A 288 19.17 -21.69 -2.56
N LEU A 289 17.97 -21.34 -2.08
CA LEU A 289 17.77 -20.24 -1.11
C LEU A 289 18.40 -20.51 0.26
N GLY A 290 18.31 -21.75 0.75
CA GLY A 290 18.95 -22.14 2.01
C GLY A 290 20.48 -22.05 1.93
N GLU A 291 21.06 -22.46 0.80
CA GLU A 291 22.49 -22.31 0.53
C GLU A 291 22.89 -20.83 0.49
N LEU A 292 22.14 -20.00 -0.24
CA LEU A 292 22.35 -18.55 -0.31
C LEU A 292 22.44 -17.92 1.09
N GLY A 293 21.50 -18.26 1.97
CA GLY A 293 21.49 -17.76 3.35
C GLY A 293 22.73 -18.18 4.12
N SER A 294 23.19 -19.42 3.97
CA SER A 294 24.39 -19.92 4.66
C SER A 294 25.70 -19.27 4.18
N LEU A 295 25.79 -18.92 2.89
CA LEU A 295 26.97 -18.28 2.29
C LEU A 295 27.07 -16.78 2.62
N MET A 296 25.99 -16.18 3.15
CA MET A 296 25.92 -14.76 3.51
C MET A 296 26.23 -14.46 4.99
N TYR A 297 26.36 -15.49 5.84
CA TYR A 297 26.61 -15.40 7.30
C TYR A 297 28.01 -15.90 7.68
#